data_AF-A0A3M2ACT4-F1
#
_entry.id   AF-A0A3M2ACT4-F1
#
_cell.length_a   1.000
_cell.length_b   1.000
_cell.length_c   1.000
_cell.angle_alpha   90.00
_cell.angle_beta   90.00
_cell.angle_gamma   90.00
#
_symmetry.space_group_name_H-M   'P 1'
#
loop_
_entity.id
_entity.type
_entity.pdbx_description
1 polymer ?
#
loop_
_entity_poly.entity_id
_entity_poly.type
_entity_poly.pdbx_seq_one_letter_code
_entity_poly.pdbx_strand_id
1 'polypeptide(L)'
;MTDPVRMCIACRTRAPQRALLSLRRRRDGAVVPAHGRTRHADGRRAYLCARRSCFEQAVRKGALVRALGRGRALRFDPKDLWNALAEAVRDEARTLARTGAHRRRIDAVHALSAAFDREEGDV
;
A
#
# COMPACT_ATOMS: atom_id res chain seq x y z
N MET A 1 -3.60 15.41 15.88
CA MET A 1 -3.49 15.27 14.41
C MET A 1 -4.31 14.06 13.97
N THR A 2 -5.47 14.31 13.38
CA THR A 2 -6.41 13.30 12.87
C THR A 2 -5.81 12.65 11.62
N ASP A 3 -5.66 11.33 11.63
CA ASP A 3 -5.24 10.61 10.42
C ASP A 3 -6.47 10.39 9.53
N PRO A 4 -6.44 10.81 8.25
CA PRO A 4 -7.56 10.58 7.36
C PRO A 4 -7.92 9.10 7.31
N VAL A 5 -9.21 8.80 7.49
CA VAL A 5 -9.75 7.46 7.28
C VAL A 5 -9.85 7.22 5.78
N ARG A 6 -9.32 6.07 5.34
CA ARG A 6 -9.37 5.59 3.97
C ARG A 6 -10.07 4.24 3.93
N MET A 7 -10.35 3.77 2.73
CA MET A 7 -11.12 2.57 2.50
C MET A 7 -10.38 1.64 1.57
N CYS A 8 -10.31 0.36 1.95
CA CYS A 8 -9.76 -0.68 1.12
C CYS A 8 -10.58 -0.82 -0.18
N ILE A 9 -9.91 -0.78 -1.32
CA ILE A 9 -10.56 -0.91 -2.63
C ILE A 9 -11.07 -2.33 -2.92
N ALA A 10 -10.61 -3.33 -2.16
CA ALA A 10 -11.03 -4.72 -2.29
C ALA A 10 -12.20 -5.05 -1.35
N CYS A 11 -11.95 -5.03 -0.04
CA CYS A 11 -12.90 -5.47 0.98
C CYS A 11 -13.76 -4.35 1.57
N ARG A 12 -13.56 -3.08 1.15
CA ARG A 12 -14.34 -1.91 1.60
C ARG A 12 -14.20 -1.55 3.09
N THR A 13 -13.35 -2.23 3.84
CA THR A 13 -13.02 -1.90 5.23
C THR A 13 -12.43 -0.49 5.33
N ARG A 14 -12.91 0.28 6.31
CA ARG A 14 -12.39 1.61 6.65
C ARG A 14 -11.29 1.50 7.70
N ALA A 15 -10.17 2.16 7.49
CA ALA A 15 -9.07 2.21 8.44
C ALA A 15 -8.30 3.54 8.31
N PRO A 16 -7.55 3.96 9.34
CA PRO A 16 -6.64 5.09 9.21
C PRO A 16 -5.68 4.90 8.04
N GLN A 17 -5.34 5.97 7.31
CA GLN A 17 -4.48 5.91 6.13
C GLN A 17 -3.16 5.17 6.41
N ARG A 18 -2.56 5.39 7.59
CA ARG A 18 -1.31 4.75 8.00
C ARG A 18 -1.41 3.22 8.18
N ALA A 19 -2.61 2.71 8.39
CA ALA A 19 -2.89 1.29 8.62
C ALA A 19 -3.28 0.54 7.33
N LEU A 20 -3.18 1.20 6.17
CA LEU A 20 -3.43 0.60 4.87
C LEU A 20 -2.18 0.71 4.01
N LEU A 21 -2.00 -0.28 3.14
CA LEU A 21 -1.11 -0.18 2.01
C LEU A 21 -1.60 0.92 1.07
N SER A 22 -0.67 1.65 0.49
CA SER A 22 -0.99 2.68 -0.50
C SER A 22 -0.25 2.45 -1.80
N LEU A 23 -0.98 2.63 -2.90
CA LEU A 23 -0.51 2.45 -4.27
C LEU A 23 -0.75 3.74 -5.05
N ARG A 24 0.14 4.03 -6.00
CA ARG A 24 -0.04 5.12 -6.96
C ARG A 24 0.31 4.67 -8.37
N ARG A 25 -0.24 5.38 -9.35
CA ARG A 25 0.16 5.27 -10.75
C ARG A 25 1.24 6.31 -11.06
N ARG A 26 2.33 5.90 -11.70
CA ARG A 26 3.35 6.77 -12.29
C ARG A 26 2.91 7.29 -13.67
N ARG A 27 3.59 8.32 -14.18
CA ARG A 27 3.28 8.94 -15.49
C ARG A 27 3.38 7.94 -16.64
N ASP A 28 4.33 7.02 -16.58
CA ASP A 28 4.55 5.89 -17.50
C ASP A 28 3.46 4.80 -17.44
N GLY A 29 2.50 4.90 -16.51
CA GLY A 29 1.44 3.91 -16.32
C GLY A 29 1.79 2.79 -15.34
N ALA A 30 3.01 2.74 -14.80
CA ALA A 30 3.40 1.75 -13.82
C ALA A 30 2.66 1.97 -12.49
N VAL A 31 2.20 0.88 -11.86
CA VAL A 31 1.66 0.92 -10.51
C VAL A 31 2.79 0.64 -9.53
N VAL A 32 2.96 1.51 -8.54
CA VAL A 32 4.04 1.40 -7.55
C VAL A 32 3.53 1.67 -6.13
N PRO A 33 4.21 1.13 -5.10
CA PRO A 33 3.97 1.49 -3.70
C PRO A 33 4.06 3.01 -3.46
N ALA A 34 3.27 3.51 -2.53
CA ALA A 34 3.21 4.93 -2.16
C ALA A 34 3.49 5.18 -0.66
N HIS A 35 4.35 4.34 -0.06
CA HIS A 35 4.83 4.42 1.32
C HIS A 35 5.99 5.44 1.48
N GLY A 36 6.31 5.84 2.72
CA GLY A 36 7.41 6.75 3.05
C GLY A 36 7.11 8.27 3.03
N ARG A 37 8.19 9.09 3.03
CA ARG A 37 8.14 10.58 2.94
C ARG A 37 7.71 11.10 1.57
N THR A 38 7.40 10.20 0.64
CA THR A 38 6.80 10.44 -0.68
C THR A 38 5.36 10.95 -0.54
N ARG A 39 5.14 12.02 0.26
CA ARG A 39 3.86 12.71 0.45
C ARG A 39 3.44 13.50 -0.79
N HIS A 40 4.41 13.95 -1.58
CA HIS A 40 4.23 14.88 -2.71
C HIS A 40 4.33 14.20 -4.09
N ALA A 41 4.07 12.91 -4.14
CA ALA A 41 3.92 12.21 -5.40
C ALA A 41 2.60 12.62 -6.06
N ASP A 42 2.65 13.50 -7.06
CA ASP A 42 1.51 13.84 -7.91
C ASP A 42 0.82 12.56 -8.42
N GLY A 43 -0.46 12.38 -8.10
CA GLY A 43 -1.26 11.25 -8.59
C GLY A 43 -2.36 10.78 -7.63
N ARG A 44 -3.34 10.04 -8.19
CA ARG A 44 -4.35 9.34 -7.39
C ARG A 44 -3.69 8.22 -6.60
N ARG A 45 -4.09 8.09 -5.34
CA ARG A 45 -3.73 6.96 -4.49
C ARG A 45 -4.90 5.99 -4.38
N ALA A 46 -4.57 4.71 -4.30
CA ALA A 46 -5.49 3.65 -3.93
C ALA A 46 -4.99 3.02 -2.62
N TYR A 47 -5.93 2.52 -1.82
CA TYR A 47 -5.63 1.97 -0.50
C TYR A 47 -6.10 0.53 -0.40
N LEU A 48 -5.30 -0.31 0.26
CA LEU A 48 -5.54 -1.74 0.39
C LEU A 48 -5.16 -2.21 1.81
N CYS A 49 -5.83 -3.22 2.34
CA CYS A 49 -5.33 -3.90 3.54
C CYS A 49 -4.00 -4.59 3.24
N ALA A 50 -3.11 -4.71 4.21
CA ALA A 50 -1.92 -5.56 4.13
C ALA A 50 -2.30 -7.04 4.28
N ARG A 51 -3.02 -7.57 3.29
CA ARG A 51 -3.47 -8.96 3.21
C ARG A 51 -3.41 -9.42 1.76
N ARG A 52 -2.88 -10.61 1.51
CA ARG A 52 -2.73 -11.17 0.16
C ARG A 52 -4.08 -11.33 -0.51
N SER A 53 -5.07 -11.81 0.23
CA SER A 53 -6.45 -11.97 -0.21
C SER A 53 -7.09 -10.66 -0.72
N CYS A 54 -6.81 -9.51 -0.09
CA CYS A 54 -7.28 -8.22 -0.57
C CYS A 54 -6.59 -7.83 -1.88
N PHE A 55 -5.29 -8.08 -2.01
CA PHE A 55 -4.52 -7.74 -3.19
C PHE A 55 -5.00 -8.52 -4.41
N GLU A 56 -5.09 -9.84 -4.27
CA GLU A 56 -5.57 -10.73 -5.33
C GLU A 56 -7.00 -10.40 -5.75
N GLN A 57 -7.88 -10.10 -4.79
CA GLN A 57 -9.22 -9.60 -5.10
C GLN A 57 -9.19 -8.27 -5.85
N ALA A 58 -8.32 -7.34 -5.48
CA ALA A 58 -8.21 -6.05 -6.16
C ALA A 58 -7.72 -6.18 -7.60
N VAL A 59 -6.76 -7.09 -7.85
CA VAL A 59 -6.28 -7.42 -9.19
C VAL A 59 -7.39 -8.09 -10.00
N ARG A 60 -7.96 -9.19 -9.49
CA ARG A 60 -8.99 -9.98 -10.17
C ARG A 60 -10.24 -9.18 -10.51
N LYS A 61 -10.71 -8.31 -9.61
CA LYS A 61 -11.91 -7.48 -9.81
C LYS A 61 -11.62 -6.14 -10.54
N GLY A 62 -10.40 -5.95 -11.07
CA GLY A 62 -9.98 -4.71 -11.72
C GLY A 62 -10.11 -3.47 -10.84
N ALA A 63 -10.08 -3.61 -9.51
CA ALA A 63 -10.25 -2.50 -8.58
C ALA A 63 -9.08 -1.50 -8.68
N LEU A 64 -7.87 -2.00 -8.96
CA LEU A 64 -6.71 -1.16 -9.22
C LEU A 64 -6.91 -0.28 -10.46
N VAL A 65 -7.39 -0.86 -11.57
CA VAL A 65 -7.70 -0.13 -12.82
C VAL A 65 -8.77 0.92 -12.59
N ARG A 66 -9.84 0.59 -11.86
CA ARG A 66 -10.89 1.56 -11.52
C ARG A 66 -10.38 2.70 -10.64
N ALA A 67 -9.55 2.40 -9.65
CA ALA A 67 -9.02 3.40 -8.71
C ALA A 67 -7.94 4.31 -9.34
N LEU A 68 -7.03 3.74 -10.14
CA LEU A 68 -5.82 4.41 -10.61
C LEU A 68 -5.79 4.69 -12.12
N GLY A 69 -6.56 3.96 -12.93
CA GLY A 69 -6.44 3.95 -14.40
C GLY A 69 -6.98 5.19 -15.09
N ARG A 70 -8.10 5.78 -14.63
CA ARG A 70 -8.78 6.90 -15.33
C ARG A 70 -8.94 6.66 -16.86
N GLY A 71 -9.35 5.47 -17.26
CA GLY A 71 -9.47 5.11 -18.69
C GLY A 71 -8.13 4.85 -19.40
N ARG A 72 -7.02 4.76 -18.66
CA ARG A 72 -5.70 4.35 -19.18
C ARG A 72 -5.32 2.98 -18.63
N ALA A 73 -4.61 2.21 -19.44
CA ALA A 73 -4.05 0.94 -19.03
C ALA A 73 -3.03 1.12 -17.89
N LEU A 74 -3.06 0.20 -16.93
CA LEU A 74 -2.06 0.11 -15.88
C LEU A 74 -1.01 -0.93 -16.29
N ARG A 75 0.24 -0.68 -15.92
CA ARG A 75 1.36 -1.60 -16.11
C ARG A 75 1.82 -2.09 -14.74
N PHE A 76 1.66 -3.38 -14.47
CA PHE A 76 2.25 -4.06 -13.32
C PHE A 76 2.15 -5.56 -13.53
N ASP A 77 3.15 -6.29 -13.05
CA ASP A 77 3.01 -7.71 -12.76
C ASP A 77 2.45 -7.89 -11.33
N PRO A 78 1.43 -8.72 -11.10
CA PRO A 78 0.86 -8.91 -9.76
C PRO A 78 1.86 -9.40 -8.71
N LYS A 79 2.76 -10.31 -9.05
CA LYS A 79 3.75 -10.87 -8.12
C LYS A 79 4.79 -9.80 -7.77
N ASP A 80 5.33 -9.13 -8.78
CA ASP A 80 6.33 -8.07 -8.57
C ASP A 80 5.75 -6.90 -7.78
N LEU A 81 4.50 -6.52 -8.04
CA LEU A 81 3.84 -5.45 -7.31
C LEU A 81 3.61 -5.80 -5.83
N TRP A 82 3.24 -7.05 -5.52
CA TRP A 82 3.11 -7.49 -4.14
C TRP A 82 4.46 -7.44 -3.40
N ASN A 83 5.51 -7.97 -4.03
CA ASN A 83 6.86 -7.96 -3.45
C ASN A 83 7.35 -6.52 -3.23
N ALA A 84 7.10 -5.63 -4.19
CA ALA A 84 7.44 -4.22 -4.07
C ALA A 84 6.68 -3.54 -2.92
N LEU A 85 5.40 -3.90 -2.68
CA LEU A 85 4.63 -3.37 -1.55
C LEU A 85 5.21 -3.82 -0.21
N ALA A 86 5.53 -5.11 -0.08
CA ALA A 86 6.15 -5.67 1.12
C ALA A 86 7.49 -4.98 1.40
N GLU A 87 8.34 -4.87 0.38
CA GLU A 87 9.66 -4.25 0.51
C GLU A 87 9.57 -2.77 0.87
N ALA A 88 8.67 -2.01 0.24
CA ALA A 88 8.47 -0.60 0.56
C ALA A 88 8.02 -0.37 2.01
N VAL A 89 7.23 -1.28 2.58
CA VAL A 89 6.82 -1.22 4.00
C VAL A 89 8.00 -1.55 4.91
N ARG A 90 8.79 -2.58 4.60
CA ARG A 90 10.01 -2.95 5.36
C ARG A 90 11.05 -1.83 5.34
N ASP A 91 11.27 -1.20 4.19
CA ASP A 91 12.17 -0.05 4.04
C ASP A 91 11.71 1.17 4.83
N GLU A 92 10.40 1.44 4.83
CA GLU A 92 9.85 2.49 5.66
C GLU A 92 10.08 2.18 7.15
N ALA A 93 9.86 0.94 7.60
CA ALA A 93 10.12 0.53 8.99
C ALA A 93 11.59 0.78 9.37
N ARG A 94 12.53 0.33 8.52
CA ARG A 94 13.98 0.55 8.69
C ARG A 94 14.34 2.04 8.76
N THR A 95 13.71 2.86 7.92
CA THR A 95 13.95 4.31 7.88
C THR A 95 13.43 5.01 9.15
N LEU A 96 12.23 4.63 9.61
CA LEU A 96 11.61 5.24 10.79
C LEU A 96 12.36 4.89 12.07
N ALA A 97 12.91 3.68 12.18
CA ALA A 97 13.78 3.27 13.29
C ALA A 97 15.01 4.17 13.45
N ARG A 98 15.56 4.71 12.34
CA ARG A 98 16.76 5.56 12.33
C ARG A 98 16.48 7.05 12.59
N THR A 99 15.27 7.53 12.32
CA THR A 99 14.98 8.96 12.17
C THR A 99 14.20 9.59 13.34
N GLY A 100 14.02 8.88 14.45
CA GLY A 100 13.28 9.41 15.62
C GLY A 100 11.84 9.82 15.26
N ALA A 101 11.24 9.15 14.27
CA ALA A 101 9.93 9.50 13.76
C ALA A 101 8.82 9.33 14.82
N HIS A 102 7.70 10.03 14.64
CA HIS A 102 6.60 9.99 15.59
C HIS A 102 6.11 8.54 15.86
N ARG A 103 6.04 8.13 17.14
CA ARG A 103 5.71 6.75 17.60
C ARG A 103 4.54 6.11 16.84
N ARG A 104 3.41 6.82 16.71
CA ARG A 104 2.22 6.35 15.97
C ARG A 104 2.48 5.92 14.52
N ARG A 105 3.48 6.49 13.84
CA ARG A 105 3.85 6.11 12.46
C ARG A 105 4.73 4.86 12.45
N ILE A 106 5.64 4.74 13.42
CA ILE A 106 6.46 3.55 13.66
C ILE A 106 5.53 2.35 13.90
N ASP A 107 4.62 2.44 14.86
CA ASP A 107 3.72 1.33 15.23
C ASP A 107 2.88 0.85 14.04
N ALA A 108 2.37 1.78 13.23
CA ALA A 108 1.54 1.44 12.08
C ALA A 108 2.33 0.71 10.98
N VAL A 109 3.55 1.14 10.70
CA VAL A 109 4.39 0.50 9.67
C VAL A 109 4.89 -0.86 10.15
N HIS A 110 5.25 -1.01 11.43
CA HIS A 110 5.56 -2.33 12.00
C HIS A 110 4.36 -3.28 11.95
N ALA A 111 3.14 -2.78 12.24
CA ALA A 111 1.93 -3.59 12.13
C ALA A 111 1.66 -4.05 10.68
N LEU A 112 1.96 -3.20 9.68
CA LEU A 112 1.87 -3.58 8.26
C LEU A 112 2.94 -4.62 7.90
N SER A 113 4.19 -4.46 8.33
CA SER A 113 5.27 -5.43 8.10
C SER A 113 4.90 -6.79 8.69
N ALA A 114 4.49 -6.82 9.97
CA ALA A 114 4.07 -8.04 10.64
C ALA A 114 2.83 -8.69 10.02
N ALA A 115 2.01 -7.93 9.28
CA ALA A 115 0.89 -8.48 8.53
C ALA A 115 1.36 -9.17 7.24
N PHE A 116 2.39 -8.64 6.55
CA PHE A 116 3.04 -9.35 5.44
C PHE A 116 3.72 -10.63 5.91
N ASP A 117 4.49 -10.58 7.01
CA ASP A 117 5.21 -11.75 7.52
C ASP A 117 4.25 -12.91 7.89
N ARG A 118 3.05 -12.57 8.39
CA ARG A 118 1.98 -13.55 8.67
C ARG A 118 1.37 -14.18 7.42
N GLU A 119 1.37 -13.48 6.30
CA GLU A 119 0.81 -13.98 5.03
C GLU A 119 1.87 -14.76 4.21
N GLU A 120 3.17 -14.55 4.46
CA GLU A 120 4.26 -15.33 3.86
C GLU A 120 4.52 -16.66 4.60
N GLY A 121 4.13 -16.78 5.86
CA GLY A 121 4.29 -18.00 6.68
C GLY A 121 3.17 -19.05 6.57
N ASP A 122 2.16 -18.81 5.73
CA ASP A 122 0.99 -19.71 5.52
C ASP A 122 1.12 -20.51 4.21
N VAL A 123 2.37 -20.78 3.78
CA VAL A 123 2.74 -21.59 2.59
C VAL A 123 3.62 -22.75 3.00
#